data_AF-A0A2T2NW83-F1
#
_entry.id   AF-A0A2T2NW83-F1
#
_cell.length_a   1.000
_cell.length_b   1.000
_cell.length_c   1.000
_cell.angle_alpha   90.00
_cell.angle_beta   90.00
_cell.angle_gamma   90.00
#
_symmetry.space_group_name_H-M   'P 1'
#
loop_
_entity.id
_entity.type
_entity.pdbx_description
1 polymer ?
#
loop_
_entity_poly.entity_id
_entity_poly.type
_entity_poly.pdbx_seq_one_letter_code
_entity_poly.pdbx_strand_id
1 'polypeptide(L)'
;MKPSEPSKPESCRCAPFEPCWPSQKKWSALNKTIDGRLIKTVPPYNEEAYNALKRAWPYAQAHIPSTSSFVSPLAQNHSCDPFSPRESPCTLGNYLVYAINASEARHIAIALEFAKKRNIHLIVKSTGHNVLGKSSGANLLSRPNRYNNYPGPAARIEPGLQPFEIYDAAHKAGLHAIGGTCSTVAVGGGYTRAGAILC
;
A
#
# COMPACT_ATOMS: atom_id res chain seq x y z
N MET A 1 36.03 22.30 13.50
CA MET A 1 34.84 21.41 13.52
C MET A 1 35.30 20.01 13.13
N LYS A 2 35.24 19.03 14.04
CA LYS A 2 35.55 17.63 13.72
C LYS A 2 34.43 17.05 12.83
N PRO A 3 34.74 16.26 11.79
CA PRO A 3 33.72 15.53 11.05
C PRO A 3 33.00 14.56 11.99
N SER A 4 31.67 14.56 11.95
CA SER A 4 30.87 13.53 12.63
C SER A 4 31.18 12.17 12.02
N GLU A 5 31.52 11.21 12.87
CA GLU A 5 31.69 9.80 12.49
C GLU A 5 30.42 9.27 11.79
N PRO A 6 30.57 8.40 10.77
CA PRO A 6 29.43 7.73 10.16
C PRO A 6 28.74 6.85 11.22
N SER A 7 27.44 7.09 11.43
CA SER A 7 26.60 6.24 12.28
C SER A 7 26.76 4.78 11.86
N LYS A 8 27.10 3.88 12.80
CA LYS A 8 27.10 2.42 12.60
C LYS A 8 25.86 2.00 11.80
N PRO A 9 25.98 1.09 10.83
CA PRO A 9 24.81 0.62 10.10
C PRO A 9 23.85 0.00 11.11
N GLU A 10 22.67 0.61 11.26
CA GLU A 10 21.57 0.01 12.01
C GLU A 10 21.33 -1.39 11.43
N SER A 11 21.16 -2.39 12.30
CA SER A 11 20.88 -3.77 11.91
C SER A 11 19.76 -3.85 10.88
N CYS A 12 19.90 -4.74 9.88
CA CYS A 12 18.87 -5.01 8.87
C CYS A 12 17.48 -5.21 9.48
N ARG A 13 16.43 -4.86 8.73
CA ARG A 13 15.04 -5.18 9.12
C ARG A 13 14.83 -6.68 9.07
N CYS A 14 14.03 -7.18 10.00
CA CYS A 14 13.74 -8.59 10.14
C CYS A 14 12.89 -9.11 8.97
N ALA A 15 13.36 -10.17 8.31
CA ALA A 15 12.71 -10.80 7.18
C ALA A 15 11.99 -12.12 7.56
N PRO A 16 11.01 -12.60 6.76
CA PRO A 16 10.15 -13.74 7.09
C PRO A 16 10.82 -15.07 7.45
N PHE A 17 12.03 -15.28 6.93
CA PHE A 17 12.83 -16.49 7.10
C PHE A 17 13.90 -16.34 8.21
N GLU A 18 13.96 -15.20 8.87
CA GLU A 18 14.95 -14.94 9.92
C GLU A 18 14.43 -15.32 11.31
N PRO A 19 15.32 -15.70 12.26
CA PRO A 19 14.93 -16.06 13.62
C PRO A 19 14.19 -14.96 14.40
N CYS A 20 14.43 -13.69 14.05
CA CYS A 20 13.75 -12.54 14.65
C CYS A 20 12.28 -12.42 14.24
N TRP A 21 11.84 -13.13 13.18
CA TRP A 21 10.52 -12.97 12.60
C TRP A 21 9.44 -13.40 13.59
N PRO A 22 8.31 -12.68 13.69
CA PRO A 22 7.30 -13.07 14.66
C PRO A 22 6.73 -14.46 14.34
N SER A 23 6.72 -15.33 15.35
CA SER A 23 5.99 -16.59 15.32
C SER A 23 4.49 -16.37 15.02
N GLN A 24 3.80 -17.40 14.54
CA GLN A 24 2.36 -17.36 14.30
C GLN A 24 1.56 -16.86 15.51
N LYS A 25 1.94 -17.26 16.74
CA LYS A 25 1.31 -16.80 17.99
C LYS A 25 1.37 -15.27 18.16
N LYS A 26 2.50 -14.64 17.77
CA LYS A 26 2.68 -13.19 17.84
C LYS A 26 1.83 -12.48 16.78
N TRP A 27 1.71 -13.04 15.57
CA TRP A 27 0.81 -12.53 14.53
C TRP A 27 -0.66 -12.65 14.93
N SER A 28 -1.07 -13.78 15.50
CA SER A 28 -2.42 -13.98 16.02
C SER A 28 -2.73 -13.04 17.19
N ALA A 29 -1.76 -12.77 18.07
CA ALA A 29 -1.93 -11.78 19.13
C ALA A 29 -2.12 -10.37 18.59
N LEU A 30 -1.30 -9.95 17.61
CA LEU A 30 -1.52 -8.70 16.88
C LEU A 30 -2.93 -8.67 16.29
N ASN A 31 -3.33 -9.72 15.57
CA ASN A 31 -4.63 -9.78 14.91
C ASN A 31 -5.80 -9.52 15.87
N LYS A 32 -5.73 -10.07 17.10
CA LYS A 32 -6.72 -9.80 18.15
C LYS A 32 -6.77 -8.34 18.59
N THR A 33 -5.62 -7.66 18.66
CA THR A 33 -5.55 -6.24 19.05
C THR A 33 -6.04 -5.26 17.99
N ILE A 34 -6.20 -5.72 16.75
CA ILE A 34 -6.71 -4.95 15.61
C ILE A 34 -8.00 -5.54 15.05
N ASP A 35 -8.81 -6.16 15.90
CA ASP A 35 -10.15 -6.68 15.59
C ASP A 35 -10.22 -7.66 14.41
N GLY A 36 -9.22 -8.52 14.27
CA GLY A 36 -9.22 -9.54 13.22
C GLY A 36 -8.82 -9.01 11.83
N ARG A 37 -8.27 -7.79 11.74
CA ARG A 37 -7.95 -7.12 10.46
C ARG A 37 -6.61 -7.50 9.83
N LEU A 38 -5.88 -8.46 10.40
CA LEU A 38 -4.66 -8.99 9.82
C LEU A 38 -5.00 -10.01 8.72
N ILE A 39 -4.50 -9.76 7.52
CA ILE A 39 -4.69 -10.61 6.35
C ILE A 39 -3.35 -11.21 5.99
N LYS A 40 -3.27 -12.55 6.00
CA LYS A 40 -2.11 -13.25 5.43
C LYS A 40 -2.23 -13.22 3.92
N THR A 41 -1.19 -12.76 3.24
CA THR A 41 -1.23 -12.69 1.78
C THR A 41 -1.28 -14.09 1.20
N VAL A 42 -2.27 -14.30 0.35
CA VAL A 42 -2.31 -15.40 -0.61
C VAL A 42 -1.93 -14.78 -1.96
N PRO A 43 -0.92 -15.32 -2.65
CA PRO A 43 -0.61 -14.85 -3.99
C PRO A 43 -1.85 -14.90 -4.90
N PRO A 44 -2.01 -13.95 -5.82
CA PRO A 44 -3.23 -13.72 -6.59
C PRO A 44 -3.52 -14.74 -7.71
N TYR A 45 -3.16 -16.02 -7.54
CA TYR A 45 -3.40 -17.06 -8.53
C TYR A 45 -4.64 -17.90 -8.18
N ASN A 46 -5.64 -17.87 -9.05
CA ASN A 46 -6.79 -18.78 -9.04
C ASN A 46 -6.91 -19.40 -10.45
N GLU A 47 -6.81 -20.72 -10.55
CA GLU A 47 -6.90 -21.45 -11.82
C GLU A 47 -8.26 -21.28 -12.52
N GLU A 48 -9.37 -21.26 -11.76
CA GLU A 48 -10.73 -21.21 -12.31
C GLU A 48 -11.00 -19.91 -13.10
N ALA A 49 -10.29 -18.83 -12.75
CA ALA A 49 -10.43 -17.52 -13.37
C ALA A 49 -9.23 -17.11 -14.23
N TYR A 50 -8.27 -18.00 -14.51
CA TYR A 50 -6.97 -17.65 -15.12
C TYR A 50 -7.09 -16.79 -16.38
N ASN A 51 -7.95 -17.15 -17.33
CA ASN A 51 -8.11 -16.39 -18.57
C ASN A 51 -8.77 -15.02 -18.35
N ALA A 52 -9.70 -14.91 -17.39
CA ALA A 52 -10.32 -13.64 -17.05
C ALA A 52 -9.32 -12.75 -16.31
N LEU A 53 -8.57 -13.32 -15.37
CA LEU A 53 -7.52 -12.64 -14.62
C LEU A 53 -6.44 -12.12 -15.58
N LYS A 54 -5.96 -12.94 -16.52
CA LYS A 54 -4.95 -12.55 -17.50
C LYS A 54 -5.39 -11.36 -18.36
N ARG A 55 -6.67 -11.29 -18.75
CA ARG A 55 -7.23 -10.14 -19.48
C ARG A 55 -7.36 -8.90 -18.59
N ALA A 56 -7.71 -9.07 -17.32
CA ALA A 56 -7.89 -7.96 -16.38
C ALA A 56 -6.56 -7.44 -15.81
N TRP A 57 -5.50 -8.26 -15.79
CA TRP A 57 -4.23 -7.99 -15.12
C TRP A 57 -3.52 -6.71 -15.57
N PRO A 58 -3.52 -6.30 -16.85
CA PRO A 58 -2.91 -5.03 -17.24
C PRO A 58 -3.62 -3.80 -16.62
N TYR A 59 -4.82 -3.98 -16.06
CA TYR A 59 -5.67 -2.90 -15.57
C TYR A 59 -5.65 -2.81 -14.04
N ALA A 60 -5.58 -1.58 -13.52
CA ALA A 60 -5.50 -1.32 -12.09
C ALA A 60 -6.66 -1.90 -11.28
N GLN A 61 -7.83 -2.03 -11.91
CA GLN A 61 -9.05 -2.58 -11.32
C GLN A 61 -8.87 -4.02 -10.83
N ALA A 62 -7.99 -4.80 -11.46
CA ALA A 62 -7.65 -6.15 -10.99
C ALA A 62 -6.81 -6.15 -9.69
N HIS A 63 -6.08 -5.07 -9.43
CA HIS A 63 -5.10 -4.98 -8.36
C HIS A 63 -5.57 -4.21 -7.13
N ILE A 64 -6.43 -3.20 -7.32
CA ILE A 64 -6.90 -2.30 -6.25
C ILE A 64 -7.65 -3.04 -5.14
N PRO A 65 -8.58 -3.97 -5.42
CA PRO A 65 -9.28 -4.70 -4.37
C PRO A 65 -8.36 -5.65 -3.58
N SER A 66 -7.23 -6.04 -4.15
CA SER A 66 -6.27 -6.92 -3.50
C SER A 66 -5.43 -6.15 -2.49
N THR A 67 -5.30 -6.72 -1.28
CA THR A 67 -4.48 -6.16 -0.21
C THR A 67 -2.98 -6.27 -0.45
N SER A 68 -2.55 -7.13 -1.37
CA SER A 68 -1.14 -7.41 -1.65
C SER A 68 -0.72 -7.06 -3.08
N SER A 69 -1.64 -7.10 -4.04
CA SER A 69 -1.32 -6.90 -5.45
C SER A 69 -1.06 -5.44 -5.82
N PHE A 70 -0.31 -5.19 -6.88
CA PHE A 70 0.03 -3.84 -7.34
C PHE A 70 0.27 -3.86 -8.85
N VAL A 71 0.11 -2.71 -9.50
CA VAL A 71 -0.01 -2.63 -10.97
C VAL A 71 1.34 -2.79 -11.68
N SER A 72 2.44 -2.39 -11.05
CA SER A 72 3.76 -2.37 -11.68
C SER A 72 4.27 -3.78 -12.01
N PRO A 73 4.44 -4.15 -13.31
CA PRO A 73 4.99 -5.44 -13.70
C PRO A 73 6.45 -5.59 -13.23
N LEU A 74 7.21 -4.49 -13.21
CA LEU A 74 8.58 -4.47 -12.70
C LEU A 74 8.64 -4.88 -11.22
N ALA A 75 7.71 -4.37 -10.41
CA ALA A 75 7.63 -4.77 -9.02
C ALA A 75 7.11 -6.21 -8.85
N GLN A 76 6.27 -6.70 -9.78
CA GLN A 76 5.73 -8.07 -9.70
C GLN A 76 6.83 -9.09 -9.97
N ASN A 77 7.79 -8.71 -10.81
CA ASN A 77 9.04 -9.44 -11.06
C ASN A 77 8.84 -10.93 -11.30
N HIS A 78 7.79 -11.28 -12.07
CA HIS A 78 7.43 -12.66 -12.40
C HIS A 78 7.29 -13.62 -11.21
N SER A 79 7.06 -13.09 -10.01
CA SER A 79 6.99 -13.89 -8.79
C SER A 79 5.69 -14.66 -8.70
N CYS A 80 4.59 -14.02 -9.12
CA CYS A 80 3.30 -14.65 -9.32
C CYS A 80 2.41 -13.73 -10.16
N ASP A 81 2.46 -13.91 -11.49
CA ASP A 81 1.65 -13.18 -12.46
C ASP A 81 1.04 -14.18 -13.49
N PRO A 82 -0.05 -13.81 -14.19
CA PRO A 82 -0.77 -14.70 -15.09
C PRO A 82 -0.12 -14.83 -16.49
N PHE A 83 1.07 -14.29 -16.69
CA PHE A 83 1.86 -14.39 -17.92
C PHE A 83 3.05 -15.35 -17.78
N SER A 84 3.49 -15.66 -16.56
CA SER A 84 4.46 -16.73 -16.30
C SER A 84 3.91 -18.12 -16.72
N PRO A 85 4.78 -19.07 -17.10
CA PRO A 85 4.39 -20.46 -17.32
C PRO A 85 3.63 -21.04 -16.12
N ARG A 86 2.63 -21.89 -16.35
CA ARG A 86 1.78 -22.45 -15.28
C ARG A 86 2.57 -23.31 -14.29
N GLU A 87 3.65 -23.90 -14.77
CA GLU A 87 4.56 -24.75 -14.02
C GLU A 87 5.52 -23.94 -13.14
N SER A 88 5.59 -22.61 -13.34
CA SER A 88 6.43 -21.75 -12.53
C SER A 88 5.86 -21.61 -11.12
N PRO A 89 6.68 -21.76 -10.07
CA PRO A 89 6.20 -21.63 -8.71
C PRO A 89 5.73 -20.20 -8.44
N CYS A 90 4.46 -20.06 -8.08
CA CYS A 90 3.89 -18.80 -7.62
C CYS A 90 4.42 -18.51 -6.20
N THR A 91 5.37 -17.58 -6.09
CA THR A 91 6.00 -17.18 -4.84
C THR A 91 5.56 -15.78 -4.42
N LEU A 92 5.78 -15.44 -3.15
CA LEU A 92 5.47 -14.09 -2.67
C LEU A 92 6.41 -13.02 -3.26
N GLY A 93 7.67 -13.31 -3.60
CA GLY A 93 8.59 -12.30 -4.14
C GLY A 93 8.51 -10.94 -3.42
N ASN A 94 8.11 -9.90 -4.15
CA ASN A 94 7.93 -8.53 -3.65
C ASN A 94 6.53 -8.24 -3.06
N TYR A 95 5.61 -9.21 -3.04
CA TYR A 95 4.32 -9.08 -2.38
C TYR A 95 4.48 -9.06 -0.86
N LEU A 96 3.58 -8.35 -0.18
CA LEU A 96 3.54 -8.28 1.28
C LEU A 96 3.29 -9.67 1.87
N VAL A 97 3.88 -10.02 3.01
CA VAL A 97 3.55 -11.28 3.72
C VAL A 97 2.24 -11.16 4.50
N TYR A 98 2.05 -10.02 5.16
CA TYR A 98 0.84 -9.67 5.89
C TYR A 98 0.40 -8.27 5.49
N ALA A 99 -0.90 -8.08 5.37
CA ALA A 99 -1.54 -6.78 5.22
C ALA A 99 -2.46 -6.53 6.43
N ILE A 100 -2.66 -5.25 6.76
CA ILE A 100 -3.62 -4.84 7.78
C ILE A 100 -4.68 -3.99 7.10
N ASN A 101 -5.92 -4.48 7.09
CA ASN A 101 -7.06 -3.72 6.56
C ASN A 101 -7.53 -2.69 7.61
N ALA A 102 -6.77 -1.61 7.76
CA ALA A 102 -7.00 -0.60 8.78
C ALA A 102 -8.19 0.31 8.43
N SER A 103 -9.23 0.33 9.27
CA SER A 103 -10.35 1.28 9.16
C SER A 103 -10.29 2.44 10.16
N GLU A 104 -9.31 2.46 11.06
CA GLU A 104 -9.25 3.41 12.18
C GLU A 104 -7.79 3.74 12.51
N ALA A 105 -7.57 4.95 13.05
CA ALA A 105 -6.24 5.41 13.43
C ALA A 105 -5.55 4.48 14.44
N ARG A 106 -6.30 3.86 15.37
CA ARG A 106 -5.75 2.91 16.34
C ARG A 106 -5.15 1.66 15.69
N HIS A 107 -5.73 1.17 14.60
CA HIS A 107 -5.18 0.01 13.87
C HIS A 107 -3.79 0.35 13.32
N ILE A 108 -3.64 1.55 12.76
CA ILE A 108 -2.37 2.05 12.22
C ILE A 108 -1.35 2.24 13.34
N ALA A 109 -1.74 2.86 14.46
CA ALA A 109 -0.86 3.09 15.60
C ALA A 109 -0.35 1.77 16.19
N ILE A 110 -1.22 0.78 16.40
CA ILE A 110 -0.85 -0.56 16.89
C ILE A 110 0.09 -1.27 15.90
N ALA A 111 -0.18 -1.17 14.60
CA ALA A 111 0.68 -1.74 13.56
C ALA A 111 2.08 -1.11 13.54
N LEU A 112 2.17 0.21 13.67
CA LEU A 112 3.43 0.96 13.73
C LEU A 112 4.28 0.52 14.94
N GLU A 113 3.66 0.47 16.11
CA GLU A 113 4.34 0.01 17.33
C GLU A 113 4.77 -1.45 17.24
N PHE A 114 3.94 -2.32 16.66
CA PHE A 114 4.32 -3.72 16.42
C PHE A 114 5.50 -3.83 15.46
N ALA A 115 5.47 -3.15 14.32
CA ALA A 115 6.54 -3.17 13.32
C ALA A 115 7.85 -2.65 13.91
N LYS A 116 7.81 -1.53 14.65
CA LYS A 116 8.96 -0.98 15.36
C LYS A 116 9.52 -1.97 16.38
N LYS A 117 8.68 -2.52 17.26
CA LYS A 117 9.06 -3.47 18.32
C LYS A 117 9.61 -4.79 17.78
N ARG A 118 9.23 -5.18 16.56
CA ARG A 118 9.69 -6.41 15.90
C ARG A 118 10.73 -6.16 14.81
N ASN A 119 11.16 -4.91 14.64
CA ASN A 119 12.09 -4.48 13.60
C ASN A 119 11.68 -4.93 12.18
N ILE A 120 10.38 -4.95 11.88
CA ILE A 120 9.85 -5.39 10.58
C ILE A 120 9.76 -4.19 9.63
N HIS A 121 10.05 -4.43 8.35
CA HIS A 121 9.84 -3.43 7.31
C HIS A 121 8.34 -3.14 7.11
N LEU A 122 7.93 -1.88 7.27
CA LEU A 122 6.55 -1.44 7.09
C LEU A 122 6.35 -0.86 5.69
N ILE A 123 5.19 -1.15 5.09
CA ILE A 123 4.82 -0.69 3.77
C ILE A 123 3.41 -0.10 3.83
N VAL A 124 3.25 1.07 3.22
CA VAL A 124 1.93 1.72 3.09
C VAL A 124 1.44 1.58 1.65
N LYS A 125 0.34 0.85 1.48
CA LYS A 125 -0.34 0.67 0.20
C LYS A 125 -1.71 1.36 0.26
N SER A 126 -1.97 2.20 -0.73
CA SER A 126 -3.32 2.68 -1.06
C SER A 126 -3.82 1.89 -2.28
N THR A 127 -3.81 2.47 -3.49
CA THR A 127 -4.28 1.76 -4.70
C THR A 127 -3.26 0.87 -5.41
N GLY A 128 -1.97 0.90 -5.00
CA GLY A 128 -0.92 0.06 -5.61
C GLY A 128 -0.39 0.53 -6.97
N HIS A 129 -0.62 1.82 -7.30
CA HIS A 129 -0.18 2.46 -8.55
C HIS A 129 1.30 2.87 -8.61
N ASN A 130 2.10 2.63 -7.56
CA ASN A 130 3.48 3.12 -7.59
C ASN A 130 4.33 2.31 -8.59
N VAL A 131 4.67 2.93 -9.72
CA VAL A 131 5.44 2.30 -10.80
C VAL A 131 6.82 1.79 -10.35
N LEU A 132 7.43 2.42 -9.35
CA LEU A 132 8.73 2.04 -8.78
C LEU A 132 8.62 1.02 -7.64
N GLY A 133 7.44 0.47 -7.36
CA GLY A 133 7.27 -0.50 -6.26
C GLY A 133 7.40 0.11 -4.86
N LYS A 134 7.29 1.42 -4.67
CA LYS A 134 7.30 2.01 -3.32
C LYS A 134 6.05 1.65 -2.50
N SER A 135 4.99 1.19 -3.17
CA SER A 135 3.83 0.56 -2.52
C SER A 135 4.01 -0.95 -2.25
N SER A 136 5.14 -1.52 -2.66
CA SER A 136 5.63 -2.86 -2.32
C SER A 136 6.88 -2.79 -1.43
N GLY A 137 7.11 -1.66 -0.75
CA GLY A 137 8.33 -1.40 0.02
C GLY A 137 8.64 0.10 0.20
N ALA A 138 7.99 0.83 1.11
CA ALA A 138 8.46 2.12 1.68
C ALA A 138 7.45 2.83 2.62
N ASN A 139 8.01 3.65 3.53
CA ASN A 139 7.37 4.43 4.59
C ASN A 139 6.79 5.77 4.11
N LEU A 140 5.49 6.01 4.30
CA LEU A 140 4.89 7.35 4.13
C LEU A 140 3.82 7.60 5.19
N LEU A 141 4.03 8.64 6.01
CA LEU A 141 3.07 9.18 6.96
C LEU A 141 2.71 10.60 6.52
N SER A 142 1.43 10.88 6.25
CA SER A 142 0.95 12.25 6.07
C SER A 142 0.35 12.74 7.39
N ARG A 143 0.88 13.85 7.91
CA ARG A 143 0.24 14.58 9.00
C ARG A 143 -0.81 15.52 8.38
N PRO A 144 -2.09 15.46 8.77
CA PRO A 144 -3.06 16.44 8.31
C PRO A 144 -2.68 17.81 8.89
N ASN A 145 -2.30 18.76 8.04
CA ASN A 145 -2.23 20.16 8.42
C ASN A 145 -3.65 20.72 8.27
N ARG A 146 -4.25 21.17 9.38
CA ARG A 146 -5.50 21.95 9.31
C ARG A 146 -5.16 23.35 8.79
N TYR A 147 -5.49 23.64 7.54
CA TYR A 147 -5.42 24.99 6.99
C TYR A 147 -6.65 25.76 7.47
N ASN A 148 -6.56 26.35 8.67
CA ASN A 148 -7.68 27.10 9.28
C ASN A 148 -7.90 28.50 8.68
N ASN A 149 -7.02 28.98 7.80
CA ASN A 149 -7.03 30.36 7.30
C ASN A 149 -7.31 30.48 5.78
N TYR A 150 -7.84 29.44 5.13
CA TYR A 150 -8.25 29.52 3.73
C TYR A 150 -9.75 29.87 3.66
N PRO A 151 -10.15 31.01 3.07
CA PRO A 151 -11.54 31.47 3.07
C PRO A 151 -12.42 30.79 2.00
N GLY A 152 -11.84 29.94 1.15
CA GLY A 152 -12.56 29.26 0.07
C GLY A 152 -13.06 27.85 0.42
N PRO A 153 -13.83 27.23 -0.49
CA PRO A 153 -14.26 25.84 -0.34
C PRO A 153 -13.06 24.89 -0.20
N ALA A 154 -13.18 23.91 0.70
CA ALA A 154 -12.16 22.90 0.92
C ALA A 154 -12.80 21.52 1.06
N ALA A 155 -12.09 20.49 0.63
CA ALA A 155 -12.49 19.11 0.76
C ALA A 155 -11.54 18.35 1.69
N ARG A 156 -12.10 17.47 2.52
CA ARG A 156 -11.32 16.48 3.27
C ARG A 156 -11.14 15.24 2.40
N ILE A 157 -9.89 14.88 2.14
CA ILE A 157 -9.53 13.74 1.29
C ILE A 157 -8.91 12.66 2.16
N GLU A 158 -9.50 11.46 2.12
CA GLU A 158 -8.98 10.29 2.83
C GLU A 158 -7.88 9.59 2.00
N PRO A 159 -6.94 8.84 2.63
CA PRO A 159 -5.76 8.28 1.95
C PRO A 159 -6.05 7.31 0.79
N GLY A 160 -7.25 6.72 0.77
CA GLY A 160 -7.71 5.78 -0.26
C GLY A 160 -8.49 6.42 -1.40
N LEU A 161 -8.89 7.69 -1.27
CA LEU A 161 -9.86 8.33 -2.15
C LEU A 161 -9.29 8.47 -3.56
N GLN A 162 -10.06 8.05 -4.56
CA GLN A 162 -9.69 8.04 -5.98
C GLN A 162 -10.32 9.25 -6.71
N PRO A 163 -9.78 9.71 -7.85
CA PRO A 163 -10.19 10.95 -8.46
C PRO A 163 -11.66 10.94 -8.91
N PHE A 164 -12.20 9.78 -9.31
CA PHE A 164 -13.63 9.72 -9.68
C PHE A 164 -14.55 10.12 -8.51
N GLU A 165 -14.18 9.83 -7.27
CA GLU A 165 -14.98 10.14 -6.08
C GLU A 165 -14.96 11.65 -5.78
N ILE A 166 -13.79 12.29 -5.87
CA ILE A 166 -13.68 13.74 -5.63
C ILE A 166 -14.27 14.55 -6.77
N TYR A 167 -14.18 14.07 -8.02
CA TYR A 167 -14.80 14.74 -9.16
C TYR A 167 -16.32 14.70 -9.07
N ASP A 168 -16.91 13.55 -8.72
CA ASP A 168 -18.35 13.44 -8.51
C ASP A 168 -18.84 14.33 -7.35
N ALA A 169 -18.12 14.33 -6.22
CA ALA A 169 -18.46 15.17 -5.08
C ALA A 169 -18.34 16.67 -5.39
N ALA A 170 -17.29 17.09 -6.10
CA ALA A 170 -17.09 18.48 -6.50
C ALA A 170 -18.16 18.93 -7.50
N HIS A 171 -18.46 18.11 -8.50
CA HIS A 171 -19.50 18.39 -9.49
C HIS A 171 -20.87 18.61 -8.84
N LYS A 172 -21.26 17.74 -7.89
CA LYS A 172 -22.49 17.88 -7.11
C LYS A 172 -22.53 19.16 -6.27
N ALA A 173 -21.38 19.67 -5.87
CA ALA A 173 -21.24 20.94 -5.14
C ALA A 173 -21.13 22.17 -6.05
N GLY A 174 -21.17 22.01 -7.38
CA GLY A 174 -20.96 23.10 -8.34
C GLY A 174 -19.51 23.61 -8.36
N LEU A 175 -18.55 22.77 -7.97
CA LEU A 175 -17.13 23.08 -7.87
C LEU A 175 -16.30 22.20 -8.79
N HIS A 176 -15.06 22.61 -9.05
CA HIS A 176 -14.04 21.76 -9.66
C HIS A 176 -13.03 21.32 -8.61
N ALA A 177 -12.56 20.08 -8.72
CA ALA A 177 -11.49 19.55 -7.89
C ALA A 177 -10.27 19.20 -8.75
N ILE A 178 -9.08 19.46 -8.20
CA ILE A 178 -7.81 19.07 -8.82
C ILE A 178 -7.52 17.62 -8.43
N GLY A 179 -7.28 16.76 -9.42
CA GLY A 179 -6.90 15.37 -9.25
C GLY A 179 -6.14 14.83 -10.45
N GLY A 180 -5.88 13.52 -10.44
CA GLY A 180 -5.19 12.83 -11.55
C GLY A 180 -6.09 12.52 -12.74
N THR A 181 -5.48 12.39 -13.91
CA THR A 181 -6.17 11.97 -15.15
C THR A 181 -6.64 10.52 -15.08
N CYS A 182 -5.89 9.63 -14.40
CA CYS A 182 -6.34 8.27 -14.17
C CYS A 182 -7.28 8.20 -12.96
N SER A 183 -8.50 7.79 -13.21
CA SER A 183 -9.56 7.67 -12.21
C SER A 183 -9.23 6.70 -11.07
N THR A 184 -8.17 5.89 -11.15
CA THR A 184 -7.87 4.88 -10.13
C THR A 184 -6.73 5.24 -9.17
N VAL A 185 -6.07 6.39 -9.33
CA VAL A 185 -4.91 6.78 -8.51
C VAL A 185 -5.34 7.44 -7.19
N ALA A 186 -4.89 6.95 -6.04
CA ALA A 186 -5.27 7.53 -4.75
C ALA A 186 -4.77 8.98 -4.59
N VAL A 187 -5.69 9.94 -4.63
CA VAL A 187 -5.43 11.38 -4.51
C VAL A 187 -4.83 11.68 -3.13
N GLY A 188 -5.46 11.16 -2.07
CA GLY A 188 -4.97 11.30 -0.68
C GLY A 188 -3.68 10.51 -0.37
N GLY A 189 -3.17 9.75 -1.35
CA GLY A 189 -1.97 8.93 -1.22
C GLY A 189 -0.71 9.59 -1.78
N GLY A 190 0.10 8.78 -2.48
CA GLY A 190 1.37 9.24 -3.06
C GLY A 190 1.22 10.31 -4.14
N TYR A 191 0.06 10.41 -4.79
CA TYR A 191 -0.18 11.34 -5.90
C TYR A 191 0.01 12.80 -5.50
N THR A 192 -0.78 13.31 -4.57
CA THR A 192 -0.66 14.70 -4.10
C THR A 192 0.68 14.94 -3.40
N ARG A 193 1.23 13.94 -2.71
CA ARG A 193 2.51 14.05 -2.00
C ARG A 193 3.72 14.12 -2.95
N ALA A 194 3.63 13.52 -4.13
CA ALA A 194 4.69 13.51 -5.14
C ALA A 194 4.56 14.63 -6.17
N GLY A 195 3.67 15.60 -5.94
CA GLY A 195 3.49 16.75 -6.84
C GLY A 195 2.50 16.53 -7.97
N ALA A 196 1.66 15.48 -7.92
CA ALA A 196 0.53 15.25 -8.84
C ALA A 196 0.90 14.96 -10.32
N ILE A 197 2.09 14.39 -10.58
CA ILE A 197 2.64 14.26 -11.95
C ILE A 197 2.46 12.87 -12.59
N LEU A 198 2.16 11.80 -11.84
CA LEU A 198 2.21 10.43 -12.41
C LEU A 198 0.92 9.61 -12.22
N CYS A 199 0.44 9.12 -13.36
CA CYS A 199 0.12 7.72 -13.57
C CYS A 199 1.32 7.08 -14.30
#